data_AF-A0A438KS20-F1
#
_entry.id   AF-A0A438KS20-F1
#
_cell.length_a   1.000
_cell.length_b   1.000
_cell.length_c   1.000
_cell.angle_alpha   90.00
_cell.angle_beta   90.00
_cell.angle_gamma   90.00
#
_symmetry.space_group_name_H-M   'P 1'
#
loop_
_entity.id
_entity.type
_entity.pdbx_description
1 polymer ?
#
loop_
_entity_poly.entity_id
_entity_poly.type
_entity_poly.pdbx_seq_one_letter_code
_entity_poly.pdbx_strand_id
1 'polypeptide(L)'
;MNCEACDLKELELEHFQIREVLRCILHTIVFHRALGLVRPKDIDLELFEITYVQCGDAEVERKINEKIDQFISWVEKHPNKKSQVHDFPLDFHLPGIGLWI
;
A
#
# COMPACT_ATOMS: atom_id res chain seq x y z
N MET A 1 1.48 -13.36 19.95
CA MET A 1 1.92 -13.18 18.56
C MET A 1 2.76 -11.90 18.56
N ASN A 2 4.06 -11.98 18.27
CA ASN A 2 4.91 -10.77 18.21
C ASN A 2 4.55 -10.04 16.91
N CYS A 3 3.80 -8.95 17.00
CA CYS A 3 3.58 -8.06 15.87
C CYS A 3 4.89 -7.30 15.60
N GLU A 4 5.59 -7.65 14.54
CA GLU A 4 6.76 -6.91 14.08
C GLU A 4 6.28 -5.64 13.36
N ALA A 5 6.54 -4.49 13.97
CA ALA A 5 6.36 -3.18 13.33
C ALA A 5 7.61 -2.85 12.51
N CYS A 6 7.41 -2.43 11.26
CA CYS A 6 8.48 -1.93 10.40
C CYS A 6 8.26 -0.45 10.14
N ASP A 7 9.14 0.39 10.67
CA ASP A 7 9.16 1.82 10.40
C ASP A 7 9.92 2.10 9.09
N LEU A 8 9.21 2.62 8.10
CA LEU A 8 9.82 3.19 6.90
C LEU A 8 10.35 4.60 7.21
N LYS A 9 11.44 5.01 6.55
CA LYS A 9 11.93 6.39 6.64
C LYS A 9 10.84 7.37 6.22
N GLU A 10 10.81 8.54 6.85
CA GLU A 10 9.91 9.63 6.46
C GLU A 10 10.10 9.95 4.97
N LEU A 11 8.98 9.94 4.23
CA LEU A 11 8.92 10.29 2.80
C LEU A 11 8.29 11.68 2.67
N GLU A 12 9.03 12.61 2.09
CA GLU A 12 8.52 13.93 1.71
C GLU A 12 7.96 13.84 0.30
N LEU A 13 6.63 13.95 0.17
CA LEU A 13 5.90 13.76 -1.08
C LEU A 13 4.94 14.92 -1.32
N GLU A 14 4.79 15.31 -2.58
CA GLU A 14 3.72 16.21 -2.98
C GLU A 14 2.37 15.50 -3.02
N HIS A 15 1.27 16.25 -2.89
CA HIS A 15 -0.08 15.68 -2.76
C HIS A 15 -0.45 14.73 -3.91
N PHE A 16 -0.03 15.05 -5.14
CA PHE A 16 -0.27 14.20 -6.31
C PHE A 16 0.58 12.92 -6.32
N GLN A 17 1.72 12.90 -5.61
CA GLN A 17 2.61 11.74 -5.51
C GLN A 17 2.16 10.76 -4.43
N ILE A 18 1.44 11.23 -3.41
CA ILE A 18 1.00 10.41 -2.27
C ILE A 18 0.24 9.16 -2.73
N ARG A 19 -0.71 9.31 -3.66
CA ARG A 19 -1.53 8.18 -4.17
C ARG A 19 -0.65 7.10 -4.80
N GLU A 20 0.26 7.50 -5.67
CA GLU A 20 1.11 6.60 -6.45
C GLU A 20 2.14 5.89 -5.56
N VAL A 21 2.77 6.61 -4.63
CA VAL A 21 3.76 6.04 -3.70
C VAL A 21 3.09 5.09 -2.70
N LEU A 22 1.93 5.44 -2.15
CA LEU A 22 1.16 4.52 -1.31
C LEU A 22 0.77 3.25 -2.07
N ARG A 23 0.32 3.39 -3.32
CA ARG A 23 -0.02 2.26 -4.18
C ARG A 23 1.19 1.34 -4.36
N CYS A 24 2.34 1.91 -4.68
CA CYS A 24 3.60 1.18 -4.81
C CYS A 24 3.98 0.42 -3.52
N ILE A 25 4.00 1.11 -2.38
CA ILE A 25 4.37 0.51 -1.08
C ILE A 25 3.41 -0.62 -0.71
N LEU A 26 2.10 -0.38 -0.81
CA LEU A 26 1.09 -1.37 -0.43
C LEU A 26 1.13 -2.61 -1.32
N HIS A 27 1.28 -2.44 -2.64
CA HIS A 27 1.43 -3.57 -3.54
C HIS A 27 2.70 -4.36 -3.26
N THR A 28 3.81 -3.68 -2.95
CA THR A 28 5.06 -4.34 -2.58
C THR A 28 4.90 -5.15 -1.28
N ILE A 29 4.27 -4.59 -0.25
CA ILE A 29 4.02 -5.28 1.01
C ILE A 29 3.11 -6.49 0.81
N VAL A 30 1.99 -6.32 0.08
CA VAL A 30 1.06 -7.42 -0.19
C VAL A 30 1.72 -8.49 -1.05
N PHE A 31 2.55 -8.13 -2.03
CA PHE A 31 3.28 -9.09 -2.85
C PHE A 31 4.25 -9.94 -2.01
N HIS A 32 5.00 -9.31 -1.10
CA HIS A 32 5.89 -10.02 -0.19
C HIS A 32 5.17 -10.86 0.87
N ARG A 33 3.92 -10.51 1.23
CA ARG A 33 3.12 -11.22 2.23
C ARG A 33 2.08 -12.18 1.66
N ALA A 34 1.82 -12.15 0.36
CA ALA A 34 0.89 -13.05 -0.29
C ALA A 34 1.45 -14.48 -0.24
N LEU A 35 0.77 -15.35 0.50
CA LEU A 35 1.08 -16.78 0.60
C LEU A 35 0.27 -17.59 -0.43
N GLY A 36 -0.06 -16.99 -1.58
CA GLY A 36 -0.95 -17.54 -2.61
C GLY A 36 -0.50 -17.25 -4.04
N LEU A 37 -1.25 -17.75 -5.02
CA LEU A 37 -0.98 -17.54 -6.44
C LEU A 37 -1.35 -16.10 -6.84
N VAL A 38 -0.35 -15.23 -6.94
CA VAL A 38 -0.48 -13.88 -7.51
C VAL A 38 0.06 -13.86 -8.94
N ARG A 39 -0.50 -12.99 -9.79
CA ARG A 39 0.03 -12.76 -11.15
C ARG A 39 0.84 -11.47 -11.12
N PRO A 40 2.16 -11.54 -10.87
CA PRO A 40 3.00 -10.35 -10.79
C PRO A 40 2.93 -9.58 -12.11
N LYS A 41 2.77 -8.27 -12.00
CA LYS A 41 2.86 -7.34 -13.11
C LYS A 41 3.81 -6.22 -12.73
N ASP A 42 4.84 -6.01 -13.54
CA ASP A 42 5.75 -4.89 -13.39
C ASP A 42 5.02 -3.59 -13.77
N ILE A 43 5.07 -2.62 -12.86
CA ILE A 43 4.55 -1.28 -13.05
C ILE A 43 5.71 -0.31 -12.88
N ASP A 44 5.92 0.51 -13.89
CA ASP A 44 6.92 1.56 -13.87
C ASP A 44 6.33 2.83 -13.26
N LEU A 45 7.01 3.36 -12.24
CA LEU A 45 6.67 4.60 -11.57
C LEU A 45 7.54 5.72 -12.17
N GLU A 46 7.11 6.24 -13.33
CA GLU A 46 7.87 7.21 -14.14
C GLU A 46 8.34 8.43 -13.34
N LEU A 47 7.55 8.86 -12.34
CA LEU A 47 7.85 10.00 -11.46
C LEU A 47 9.06 9.77 -10.55
N PHE A 48 9.44 8.51 -10.29
CA PHE A 48 10.47 8.15 -9.32
C PHE A 48 11.55 7.22 -9.90
N GLU A 49 11.47 6.87 -11.19
CA GLU A 49 12.38 5.92 -11.86
C GLU A 49 12.48 4.57 -11.10
N ILE A 50 11.36 4.14 -10.51
CA ILE A 50 11.24 2.91 -9.73
C ILE A 50 10.24 1.99 -10.42
N THR A 51 10.60 0.72 -10.59
CA THR A 51 9.67 -0.32 -11.01
C THR A 51 9.23 -1.13 -9.78
N TYR A 52 7.92 -1.31 -9.60
CA TYR A 52 7.36 -2.12 -8.52
C TYR A 52 6.46 -3.23 -9.07
N VAL A 53 6.22 -4.26 -8.26
CA VAL A 53 5.40 -5.41 -8.66
C VAL A 53 3.99 -5.29 -8.08
N GLN A 54 3.01 -5.50 -8.94
CA GLN A 54 1.60 -5.55 -8.59
C GLN A 54 1.08 -6.98 -8.60
N CYS A 55 0.22 -7.36 -7.65
CA CYS A 55 -0.30 -8.73 -7.54
C CYS A 55 -1.25 -9.16 -8.68
N GLY A 56 -1.73 -8.22 -9.51
CA GLY A 56 -2.63 -8.51 -10.64
C GLY A 56 -3.99 -9.09 -10.24
N ASP A 57 -4.36 -8.97 -8.95
CA ASP A 57 -5.61 -9.45 -8.39
C ASP A 57 -6.56 -8.27 -8.14
N ALA A 58 -7.76 -8.33 -8.73
CA ALA A 58 -8.72 -7.24 -8.70
C ALA A 58 -9.25 -6.95 -7.28
N GLU A 59 -9.31 -7.95 -6.40
CA GLU A 59 -9.78 -7.77 -5.04
C GLU A 59 -8.72 -7.09 -4.17
N VAL A 60 -7.45 -7.47 -4.36
CA VAL A 60 -6.29 -6.77 -3.76
C VAL A 60 -6.25 -5.32 -4.23
N GLU A 61 -6.37 -5.07 -5.54
CA GLU A 61 -6.37 -3.72 -6.09
C GLU A 61 -7.50 -2.87 -5.52
N ARG A 62 -8.71 -3.43 -5.41
CA ARG A 62 -9.86 -2.72 -4.83
C ARG A 62 -9.60 -2.31 -3.39
N LYS A 63 -9.17 -3.25 -2.54
CA LYS A 63 -8.89 -2.97 -1.12
C LYS A 63 -7.75 -1.97 -0.93
N ILE A 64 -6.70 -2.05 -1.75
CA ILE A 64 -5.59 -1.09 -1.73
C ILE A 64 -6.11 0.31 -2.09
N ASN A 65 -6.87 0.44 -3.18
CA ASN A 65 -7.43 1.72 -3.60
C ASN A 65 -8.37 2.30 -2.54
N GLU A 66 -9.28 1.51 -1.96
CA GLU A 66 -10.17 1.96 -0.88
C GLU A 66 -9.40 2.53 0.31
N LYS A 67 -8.31 1.88 0.71
CA LYS A 67 -7.49 2.35 1.83
C LYS A 67 -6.69 3.60 1.47
N ILE A 68 -6.20 3.72 0.24
CA ILE A 68 -5.53 4.93 -0.25
C ILE A 68 -6.52 6.11 -0.25
N ASP A 69 -7.74 5.91 -0.74
CA ASP A 69 -8.77 6.94 -0.74
C ASP A 69 -9.15 7.39 0.69
N GLN A 70 -9.21 6.46 1.65
CA GLN A 70 -9.40 6.79 3.07
C GLN A 70 -8.24 7.64 3.61
N PHE A 71 -7.00 7.30 3.25
CA PHE A 71 -5.82 8.06 3.68
C PHE A 71 -5.79 9.46 3.06
N ILE A 72 -5.99 9.59 1.75
CA ILE A 72 -6.02 10.88 1.05
C ILE A 72 -7.10 11.78 1.64
N SER A 73 -8.32 11.24 1.84
CA SER A 73 -9.42 11.97 2.47
C SER A 73 -9.08 12.48 3.87
N TRP A 74 -8.22 11.76 4.60
CA TRP A 74 -7.76 12.18 5.93
C TRP A 74 -6.70 13.28 5.85
N VAL A 75 -5.75 13.16 4.90
CA VAL A 75 -4.72 14.17 4.62
C VAL A 75 -5.35 15.49 4.17
N GLU A 76 -6.34 15.44 3.27
CA GLU A 76 -7.07 16.63 2.81
C GLU A 76 -7.81 17.36 3.94
N LYS A 77 -8.31 16.62 4.93
CA LYS A 77 -8.96 17.19 6.12
C LYS A 77 -7.97 17.78 7.13
N HIS A 78 -6.69 17.42 7.04
CA HIS A 78 -5.64 17.85 7.97
C HIS A 78 -4.34 18.26 7.24
N PRO A 79 -4.35 19.27 6.37
CA PRO A 79 -3.22 19.60 5.49
C PRO A 79 -1.95 20.06 6.22
N ASN A 80 -2.07 20.51 7.48
CA ASN A 80 -0.95 21.02 8.28
C ASN A 80 -0.36 20.00 9.28
N LYS A 81 -0.80 18.74 9.25
CA LYS A 81 -0.24 17.69 10.11
C LYS A 81 0.65 16.76 9.28
N LYS A 82 1.84 16.45 9.81
CA LYS A 82 2.62 15.30 9.32
C LYS A 82 1.76 14.05 9.49
N SER A 83 1.42 13.43 8.36
CA SER A 83 0.55 12.27 8.30
C SER A 83 1.41 11.00 8.37
N GLN A 84 1.37 10.29 9.49
CA GLN A 84 1.95 8.95 9.58
C GLN A 84 0.86 7.90 9.42
N VAL A 85 1.12 6.92 8.57
CA VAL A 85 0.32 5.69 8.50
C VAL A 85 0.81 4.77 9.62
N HIS A 86 0.37 5.02 10.86
CA HIS A 86 0.87 4.29 12.03
C HIS A 86 0.18 2.93 12.23
N ASP A 87 -1.00 2.75 11.62
CA ASP A 87 -1.79 1.53 11.73
C ASP A 87 -2.52 1.36 10.40
N PHE A 88 -1.85 0.74 9.43
CA PHE A 88 -2.56 0.10 8.33
C PHE A 88 -2.82 -1.32 8.81
N PRO A 89 -4.00 -1.62 9.40
CA PRO A 89 -4.37 -3.00 9.63
C PRO A 89 -4.49 -3.61 8.25
N LEU A 90 -3.41 -4.28 7.84
CA LEU A 90 -3.33 -5.14 6.67
C LEU A 90 -4.04 -6.47 6.99
N ASP A 91 -5.17 -6.43 7.71
CA ASP A 91 -6.16 -7.49 7.81
C ASP A 91 -6.81 -7.66 6.42
N PHE A 92 -6.00 -8.04 5.43
CA PHE A 92 -6.48 -8.47 4.13
C PHE A 92 -7.00 -9.89 4.30
N HIS A 93 -8.15 -10.05 4.96
CA HIS A 93 -8.90 -11.29 4.87
C HIS A 93 -9.42 -11.42 3.44
N LEU A 94 -8.64 -12.09 2.60
CA LEU A 94 -8.94 -12.41 1.22
C LEU A 94 -8.92 -13.93 1.07
N PRO A 95 -10.09 -14.59 0.98
CA PRO A 95 -10.15 -16.03 0.83
C PRO A 95 -9.52 -16.42 -0.52
N GLY A 96 -8.31 -16.97 -0.47
CA GLY A 96 -7.56 -17.41 -1.66
C GLY A 96 -6.11 -16.94 -1.74
N ILE A 97 -5.72 -15.90 -0.98
CA ILE A 97 -4.36 -15.32 -1.05
C ILE A 97 -3.50 -15.71 0.17
N GLY A 98 -4.08 -16.46 1.11
CA GLY A 98 -3.36 -16.97 2.28
C GLY A 98 -2.87 -15.89 3.25
N LEU A 99 -3.37 -14.65 3.16
CA LEU A 99 -3.08 -13.60 4.13
C LEU A 99 -3.93 -13.82 5.40
N TRP A 100 -3.32 -14.42 6.41
CA TRP A 100 -3.77 -14.41 7.80
C TRP A 100 -2.83 -13.50 8.57
N ILE A 101 -3.23 -12.25 8.77
CA ILE A 101 -2.57 -11.32 9.70
C ILE A 101 -3.67 -10.72 10.54
#